data_AF-W6USJ7-F1
#
_entry.id   AF-W6USJ7-F1
#
_cell.length_a   1.000
_cell.length_b   1.000
_cell.length_c   1.000
_cell.angle_alpha   90.00
_cell.angle_beta   90.00
_cell.angle_gamma   90.00
#
_symmetry.space_group_name_H-M   'P 1'
#
loop_
_entity.id
_entity.type
_entity.pdbx_description
1 polymer ?
#
loop_
_entity_poly.entity_id
_entity_poly.type
_entity_poly.pdbx_seq_one_letter_code
_entity_poly.pdbx_strand_id
1 'polypeptide(L)'
;MRSDSADLGLFDTPLPQPALPSHGDISSGNCQSARRVYRPVSEERRKSREYRVSRERNNRAVQRCRANNKVKQDCLVIKSEGYRALAEEYIKAAHELETDRKQLEELFRLCMATGQQTRHLQALLGTESVTRTGFEERVEAIRQRYARRVQAMTEGRQTDTPTTISPLSSASPPSSLFSQPSLGPMELQPGLPSSPFS
;
A
#
# COMPACT_ATOMS: atom_id res chain seq x y z
N MET A 1 12.19 -3.20 24.78
CA MET A 1 10.91 -3.47 24.09
C MET A 1 10.43 -2.16 23.50
N ARG A 2 10.63 -1.93 22.19
CA ARG A 2 10.10 -0.75 21.49
C ARG A 2 8.97 -1.24 20.59
N SER A 3 7.75 -1.00 21.02
CA SER A 3 6.55 -1.15 20.20
C SER A 3 6.48 0.06 19.28
N ASP A 4 7.13 0.01 18.11
CA ASP A 4 6.78 0.88 16.98
C ASP A 4 5.47 0.36 16.36
N SER A 5 4.39 0.34 17.15
CA SER A 5 3.05 0.24 16.61
C SER A 5 2.69 1.64 16.11
N ALA A 6 3.14 1.97 14.91
CA ALA A 6 2.59 3.10 14.18
C ALA A 6 1.08 2.92 14.17
N ASP A 7 0.37 3.88 14.76
CA ASP A 7 -1.09 3.91 14.80
C ASP A 7 -1.61 3.71 13.37
N LEU A 8 -2.30 2.61 13.12
CA LEU A 8 -2.86 2.31 11.81
C LEU A 8 -4.02 3.27 11.62
N GLY A 9 -3.93 4.15 10.60
CA GLY A 9 -4.99 5.09 10.31
C GLY A 9 -6.33 4.37 10.04
N LEU A 10 -7.44 5.09 10.17
CA LEU A 10 -8.82 4.57 10.10
C LEU A 10 -9.12 3.65 8.88
N PHE A 11 -8.41 3.86 7.77
CA PHE A 11 -8.54 3.09 6.52
C PHE A 11 -7.33 2.23 6.20
N ASP A 12 -6.33 2.17 7.09
CA ASP A 12 -5.16 1.32 6.94
C ASP A 12 -5.47 -0.09 7.42
N THR A 13 -5.32 -1.06 6.53
CA THR A 13 -5.35 -2.47 6.92
C THR A 13 -4.06 -2.81 7.66
N PRO A 14 -4.10 -3.53 8.79
CA PRO A 14 -2.89 -4.08 9.37
C PRO A 14 -2.22 -4.98 8.33
N LEU A 15 -1.06 -4.56 7.81
CA LEU A 15 -0.24 -5.49 7.04
C LEU A 15 0.17 -6.63 7.97
N PRO A 16 0.10 -7.91 7.54
CA PRO A 16 0.77 -8.98 8.23
C PRO A 16 2.25 -8.60 8.35
N GLN A 17 2.74 -8.41 9.58
CA GLN A 17 4.15 -8.10 9.77
C GLN A 17 4.98 -9.24 9.14
N PRO A 18 5.87 -8.95 8.17
CA PRO A 18 6.86 -9.92 7.76
C PRO A 18 7.72 -10.23 9.00
N ALA A 19 7.86 -11.50 9.36
CA ALA A 19 8.76 -11.91 10.44
C ALA A 19 10.16 -11.31 10.18
N LEU A 20 10.62 -10.44 11.08
CA LEU A 20 11.92 -9.81 10.96
C LEU A 20 13.01 -10.89 10.97
N PRO A 21 13.90 -10.94 9.96
CA PRO A 21 15.17 -11.63 10.14
C PRO A 21 15.96 -10.84 11.20
N SER A 22 16.13 -11.45 12.36
CA SER A 22 17.04 -10.98 13.41
C SER A 22 18.46 -11.02 12.88
N HIS A 23 19.07 -9.86 12.60
CA HIS A 23 20.53 -9.74 12.52
C HIS A 23 21.00 -8.29 12.71
N GLY A 24 21.76 -8.09 13.79
CA GLY A 24 23.07 -7.42 13.76
C GLY A 24 23.09 -5.89 13.83
N ASP A 25 23.45 -5.38 15.01
CA ASP A 25 23.94 -4.03 15.23
C ASP A 25 25.03 -3.63 14.23
N ILE A 26 24.82 -2.52 13.51
CA ILE A 26 25.91 -1.81 12.85
C ILE A 26 25.75 -0.30 13.04
N SER A 27 26.58 0.21 13.96
CA SER A 27 27.25 1.52 13.99
C SER A 27 26.40 2.80 13.87
N SER A 28 26.37 3.52 14.99
CA SER A 28 26.10 4.96 15.12
C SER A 28 26.91 5.78 14.10
N GLY A 29 26.26 6.17 13.01
CA GLY A 29 26.78 7.16 12.06
C GLY A 29 26.24 8.54 12.44
N ASN A 30 27.13 9.40 12.93
CA ASN A 30 26.88 10.81 13.25
C ASN A 30 26.23 11.55 12.06
N CYS A 31 24.91 11.77 12.12
CA CYS A 31 24.13 12.46 11.07
C CYS A 31 24.30 13.98 11.16
N GLN A 32 25.48 14.48 10.80
CA GLN A 32 25.61 15.88 10.41
C GLN A 32 25.03 16.03 8.99
N SER A 33 23.97 16.81 8.85
CA SER A 33 23.34 17.14 7.57
C SER A 33 24.28 17.99 6.71
N ALA A 34 25.21 17.33 6.02
CA ALA A 34 26.02 17.95 4.98
C ALA A 34 25.17 18.03 3.70
N ARG A 35 24.93 19.25 3.20
CA ARG A 35 24.38 19.47 1.85
C ARG A 35 25.17 18.63 0.84
N ARG A 36 24.51 17.68 0.18
CA ARG A 36 25.13 16.87 -0.87
C ARG A 36 25.46 17.76 -2.07
N VAL A 37 26.72 18.11 -2.23
CA VAL A 37 27.22 18.81 -3.42
C VAL A 37 27.38 17.77 -4.54
N TYR A 38 26.74 18.00 -5.69
CA TYR A 38 26.93 17.15 -6.86
C TYR A 38 28.37 17.27 -7.37
N ARG A 39 29.07 16.13 -7.46
CA ARG A 39 30.37 16.04 -8.13
C ARG A 39 30.25 15.15 -9.37
N PRO A 40 30.51 15.68 -10.57
CA PRO A 40 30.56 14.88 -11.79
C PRO A 40 31.61 13.76 -11.67
N VAL A 41 31.23 12.54 -12.07
CA VAL A 41 32.18 11.41 -12.17
C VAL A 41 33.03 11.59 -13.44
N SER A 42 34.34 11.33 -13.35
CA SER A 42 35.28 11.40 -14.49
C SER A 42 34.94 10.38 -15.58
N GLU A 43 35.27 10.68 -16.84
CA GLU A 43 34.90 9.84 -17.99
C GLU A 43 35.47 8.42 -17.93
N GLU A 44 36.70 8.27 -17.42
CA GLU A 44 37.38 6.99 -17.24
C GLU A 44 36.61 6.08 -16.27
N ARG A 45 36.09 6.66 -15.18
CA ARG A 45 35.21 5.95 -14.24
C ARG A 45 33.83 5.68 -14.81
N ARG A 46 33.32 6.54 -15.71
CA ARG A 46 32.02 6.30 -16.38
C ARG A 46 32.04 5.09 -17.31
N LYS A 47 33.20 4.76 -17.87
CA LYS A 47 33.41 3.57 -18.73
C LYS A 47 33.55 2.28 -17.92
N SER A 48 33.77 2.37 -16.61
CA SER A 48 33.94 1.19 -15.75
C SER A 48 32.66 0.37 -15.62
N ARG A 49 32.82 -0.95 -15.49
CA ARG A 49 31.70 -1.89 -15.31
C ARG A 49 30.94 -1.62 -14.02
N GLU A 50 31.66 -1.28 -12.95
CA GLU A 50 31.13 -0.97 -11.62
C GLU A 50 30.21 0.26 -11.68
N TYR A 51 30.62 1.29 -12.42
CA TYR A 51 29.80 2.48 -12.61
C TYR A 51 28.50 2.15 -13.35
N ARG A 52 28.57 1.36 -14.42
CA ARG A 52 27.38 0.95 -15.20
C ARG A 52 26.40 0.16 -14.33
N VAL A 53 26.87 -0.85 -13.59
CA VAL A 53 26.04 -1.66 -12.68
C VAL A 53 25.43 -0.80 -11.58
N SER A 54 26.20 0.12 -10.99
CA SER A 54 25.71 1.04 -9.95
C SER A 54 24.63 1.98 -10.48
N ARG A 55 24.81 2.57 -11.67
CA ARG A 55 23.82 3.43 -12.32
C ARG A 55 22.54 2.68 -12.67
N GLU A 56 22.65 1.45 -13.15
CA GLU A 56 21.49 0.62 -13.46
C GLU A 56 20.68 0.29 -12.19
N ARG A 57 21.36 -0.14 -11.11
CA ARG A 57 20.72 -0.38 -9.80
C ARG A 57 20.06 0.89 -9.27
N ASN A 58 20.72 2.03 -9.38
CA ASN A 58 20.17 3.31 -8.94
C ASN A 58 18.94 3.71 -9.76
N ASN A 59 18.98 3.58 -11.08
CA ASN A 59 17.83 3.86 -11.94
C ASN A 59 16.63 2.98 -11.59
N ARG A 60 16.85 1.67 -11.35
CA ARG A 60 15.80 0.74 -10.89
C ARG A 60 15.25 1.16 -9.52
N ALA A 61 16.10 1.57 -8.59
CA ALA A 61 15.68 2.06 -7.28
C ALA A 61 14.83 3.34 -7.39
N VAL A 62 15.22 4.28 -8.27
CA VAL A 62 14.46 5.50 -8.53
C VAL A 62 13.09 5.18 -9.15
N GLN A 63 13.02 4.26 -10.10
CA GLN A 63 11.74 3.80 -10.67
C GLN A 63 10.84 3.21 -9.60
N ARG A 64 11.36 2.33 -8.73
CA ARG A 64 10.61 1.76 -7.59
C ARG A 64 10.14 2.84 -6.62
N CYS A 65 10.98 3.83 -6.32
CA CYS A 65 10.64 4.95 -5.45
C CYS A 65 9.50 5.79 -6.03
N ARG A 66 9.58 6.18 -7.30
CA ARG A 66 8.53 6.94 -7.99
C ARG A 66 7.20 6.17 -8.03
N ALA A 67 7.25 4.88 -8.35
CA ALA A 67 6.06 4.05 -8.34
C ALA A 67 5.47 3.87 -6.93
N ASN A 68 6.29 3.89 -5.87
CA ASN A 68 5.80 3.79 -4.49
C ASN A 68 5.14 5.10 -4.06
N ASN A 69 5.76 6.23 -4.42
CA ASN A 69 5.18 7.55 -4.17
C ASN A 69 3.85 7.74 -4.91
N LYS A 70 3.72 7.21 -6.14
CA LYS A 70 2.43 7.21 -6.86
C LYS A 70 1.34 6.51 -6.06
N VAL A 71 1.59 5.28 -5.59
CA VAL A 71 0.62 4.53 -4.77
C VAL A 71 0.32 5.22 -3.45
N LYS A 72 1.32 5.81 -2.79
CA LYS A 72 1.08 6.62 -1.58
C LYS A 72 0.14 7.79 -1.87
N GLN A 73 0.37 8.50 -2.98
CA GLN A 73 -0.48 9.61 -3.39
C GLN A 73 -1.91 9.13 -3.67
N ASP A 74 -2.07 8.03 -4.42
CA ASP A 74 -3.38 7.46 -4.75
C ASP A 74 -4.12 7.00 -3.47
N CYS A 75 -3.40 6.40 -2.50
CA CYS A 75 -3.96 6.04 -1.21
C CYS A 75 -4.43 7.27 -0.41
N LEU A 76 -3.67 8.37 -0.42
CA LEU A 76 -4.06 9.62 0.25
C LEU A 76 -5.34 10.20 -0.34
N VAL A 77 -5.49 10.15 -1.67
CA VAL A 77 -6.72 10.57 -2.35
C VAL A 77 -7.90 9.72 -1.86
N ILE A 78 -7.79 8.39 -1.88
CA ILE A 78 -8.84 7.48 -1.40
C ILE A 78 -9.20 7.75 0.06
N LYS A 79 -8.20 7.94 0.94
CA LYS A 79 -8.44 8.27 2.35
C LYS A 79 -9.17 9.58 2.51
N SER A 80 -8.79 10.62 1.76
CA SER A 80 -9.45 11.93 1.81
C SER A 80 -10.92 11.86 1.37
N GLU A 81 -11.23 11.03 0.36
CA GLU A 81 -12.61 10.76 -0.05
C GLU A 81 -13.39 10.03 1.05
N GLY A 82 -12.75 9.06 1.72
CA GLY A 82 -13.36 8.32 2.83
C GLY A 82 -13.69 9.20 4.02
N TYR A 83 -12.78 10.10 4.41
CA TYR A 83 -13.05 11.07 5.47
C TYR A 83 -14.16 12.04 5.10
N ARG A 84 -14.24 12.47 3.83
CA ARG A 84 -15.34 13.32 3.36
C ARG A 84 -16.68 12.60 3.43
N ALA A 85 -16.75 11.36 2.96
CA ALA A 85 -17.97 10.55 3.02
C ALA A 85 -18.44 10.31 4.46
N LEU A 86 -17.51 10.03 5.39
CA LEU A 86 -17.82 9.93 6.81
C LEU A 86 -18.36 11.26 7.35
N ALA A 87 -17.67 12.37 7.07
CA ALA A 87 -18.10 13.69 7.54
C ALA A 87 -19.52 14.03 7.07
N GLU A 88 -19.86 13.73 5.82
CA GLU A 88 -21.22 13.92 5.28
C GLU A 88 -22.27 13.10 6.06
N GLU A 89 -21.98 11.83 6.39
CA GLU A 89 -22.89 11.01 7.21
C GLU A 89 -23.02 11.52 8.66
N TYR A 90 -21.93 11.96 9.28
CA TYR A 90 -21.99 12.57 10.62
C TYR A 90 -22.79 13.87 10.61
N ILE A 91 -22.66 14.70 9.57
CA ILE A 91 -23.45 15.93 9.42
C ILE A 91 -24.94 15.60 9.30
N LYS A 92 -25.31 14.61 8.48
CA LYS A 92 -26.71 14.16 8.35
C LYS A 92 -27.25 13.66 9.69
N ALA A 93 -26.51 12.78 10.37
CA ALA A 93 -26.92 12.25 11.67
C ALA A 93 -27.08 13.34 12.72
N ALA A 94 -26.21 14.37 12.71
CA ALA A 94 -26.36 15.52 13.59
C ALA A 94 -27.65 16.32 13.31
N HIS A 95 -28.03 16.50 12.05
CA HIS A 95 -29.28 17.17 11.69
C HIS A 95 -30.53 16.34 12.05
N GLU A 96 -30.48 15.02 11.86
CA GLU A 96 -31.54 14.10 12.28
C GLU A 96 -31.71 14.15 13.80
N LEU A 97 -30.62 14.02 14.56
CA LEU A 97 -30.64 14.06 16.01
C LEU A 97 -31.12 15.41 16.57
N GLU A 98 -30.76 16.52 15.93
CA GLU A 98 -31.25 17.85 16.31
C GLU A 98 -32.76 18.01 16.05
N THR A 99 -33.27 17.39 14.99
CA THR A 99 -34.72 17.33 14.71
C THR A 99 -35.43 16.52 15.78
N ASP A 100 -34.93 15.33 16.10
CA ASP A 100 -35.49 14.44 17.12
C ASP A 100 -35.47 15.11 18.50
N ARG A 101 -34.38 15.81 18.84
CA ARG A 101 -34.27 16.60 20.08
C ARG A 101 -35.37 17.64 20.19
N LYS A 102 -35.61 18.42 19.13
CA LYS A 102 -36.67 19.46 19.13
C LYS A 102 -38.06 18.85 19.30
N GLN A 103 -38.35 17.75 18.60
CA GLN A 103 -39.62 17.05 18.74
C GLN A 103 -39.82 16.52 20.16
N LEU A 104 -38.77 15.95 20.75
CA LEU A 104 -38.81 15.46 22.13
C LEU A 104 -39.05 16.61 23.13
N GLU A 105 -38.43 17.77 22.93
CA GLU A 105 -38.63 18.97 23.76
C GLU A 105 -40.05 19.54 23.67
N GLU A 106 -40.67 19.51 22.48
CA GLU A 106 -42.07 19.92 22.29
C GLU A 106 -43.03 18.97 22.99
N LEU A 107 -42.85 17.66 22.80
CA LEU A 107 -43.67 16.64 23.46
C LEU A 107 -43.53 16.70 24.98
N PHE A 108 -42.31 16.92 25.48
CA PHE A 108 -42.07 17.07 26.91
C PHE A 108 -42.78 18.30 27.49
N ARG A 109 -42.69 19.45 26.82
CA ARG A 109 -43.43 20.66 27.22
C ARG A 109 -44.95 20.43 27.23
N LEU A 110 -45.48 19.73 26.23
CA LEU A 110 -46.90 19.41 26.16
C LEU A 110 -47.33 18.49 27.31
N CYS A 111 -46.55 17.46 27.63
CA CYS A 111 -46.79 16.59 28.77
C CYS A 111 -46.81 17.36 30.10
N MET A 112 -45.84 18.26 30.30
CA MET A 112 -45.79 19.09 31.50
C MET A 112 -47.00 20.03 31.63
N ALA A 113 -47.52 20.55 30.50
CA ALA A 113 -48.67 21.43 30.49
C ALA A 113 -50.02 20.71 30.66
N THR A 114 -50.16 19.49 30.15
CA THR A 114 -51.45 18.76 30.08
C THR A 114 -51.56 17.63 31.09
N GLY A 115 -50.46 17.19 31.71
CA GLY A 115 -50.42 16.07 32.64
C GLY A 115 -50.69 14.70 32.00
N GLN A 116 -50.85 14.62 30.68
CA GLN A 116 -51.09 13.35 29.98
C GLN A 116 -49.78 12.62 29.69
N GLN A 117 -49.72 11.32 30.01
CA GLN A 117 -48.67 10.45 29.49
C GLN A 117 -48.86 10.28 27.98
N THR A 118 -47.94 10.80 27.18
CA THR A 118 -47.97 10.63 25.74
C THR A 118 -47.27 9.34 25.37
N ARG A 119 -48.03 8.33 24.93
CA ARG A 119 -47.50 7.09 24.31
C ARG A 119 -46.50 7.39 23.18
N HIS A 120 -46.62 8.58 22.56
CA HIS A 120 -45.68 9.10 21.56
C HIS A 120 -44.27 9.33 22.10
N LEU A 121 -44.11 9.83 23.33
CA LEU A 121 -42.79 10.10 23.91
C LEU A 121 -42.03 8.79 24.19
N GLN A 122 -42.75 7.76 24.63
CA GLN A 122 -42.19 6.42 24.80
C GLN A 122 -41.84 5.74 23.47
N ALA A 123 -42.64 5.96 22.41
CA ALA A 123 -42.35 5.46 21.07
C ALA A 123 -41.08 6.10 20.48
N LEU A 124 -40.92 7.42 20.62
CA LEU A 124 -39.76 8.17 20.13
C LEU A 124 -38.44 7.74 20.81
N LEU A 125 -38.49 7.47 22.13
CA LEU A 125 -37.35 6.93 22.85
C LEU A 125 -37.04 5.48 22.45
N GLY A 126 -38.06 4.67 22.13
CA GLY A 126 -37.89 3.30 21.67
C GLY A 126 -37.19 3.20 20.31
N THR A 127 -37.41 4.19 19.43
CA THR A 127 -36.83 4.22 18.08
C THR A 127 -35.35 4.63 18.04
N GLU A 128 -34.81 5.27 19.08
CA GLU A 128 -33.41 5.74 19.13
C GLU A 128 -32.41 4.60 18.92
N SER A 129 -32.66 3.45 19.56
CA SER A 129 -31.77 2.29 19.43
C SER A 129 -31.65 1.83 17.97
N VAL A 130 -32.76 1.82 17.23
CA VAL A 130 -32.80 1.38 15.83
C VAL A 130 -32.12 2.40 14.91
N THR A 131 -32.40 3.70 15.11
CA THR A 131 -31.77 4.76 14.30
C THR A 131 -30.27 4.81 14.53
N ARG A 132 -29.83 4.65 15.79
CA ARG A 132 -28.42 4.56 16.15
C ARG A 132 -27.73 3.36 15.51
N THR A 133 -28.29 2.16 15.62
CA THR A 133 -27.71 0.97 14.97
C THR A 133 -27.60 1.16 13.46
N GLY A 134 -28.64 1.71 12.82
CA GLY A 134 -28.61 2.00 11.39
C GLY A 134 -27.53 3.03 11.01
N PHE A 135 -27.26 4.02 11.86
CA PHE A 135 -26.17 4.97 11.66
C PHE A 135 -24.79 4.30 11.78
N GLU A 136 -24.58 3.51 12.83
CA GLU A 136 -23.32 2.78 13.06
C GLU A 136 -23.01 1.83 11.89
N GLU A 137 -24.02 1.12 11.37
CA GLU A 137 -23.90 0.27 10.18
C GLU A 137 -23.48 1.05 8.92
N ARG A 138 -24.06 2.25 8.69
CA ARG A 138 -23.69 3.10 7.55
C ARG A 138 -22.24 3.59 7.65
N VAL A 139 -21.83 4.05 8.83
CA VAL A 139 -20.46 4.50 9.10
C VAL A 139 -19.47 3.35 8.88
N GLU A 140 -19.77 2.16 9.40
CA GLU A 140 -18.93 0.99 9.25
C GLU A 140 -18.85 0.51 7.79
N ALA A 141 -19.97 0.54 7.06
CA ALA A 141 -19.98 0.22 5.63
C ALA A 141 -19.10 1.17 4.82
N ILE A 142 -19.12 2.48 5.13
CA ILE A 142 -18.21 3.46 4.53
C ILE A 142 -16.77 3.11 4.88
N ARG A 143 -16.46 2.89 6.17
CA ARG A 143 -15.11 2.54 6.63
C ARG A 143 -14.55 1.34 5.87
N GLN A 144 -15.31 0.25 5.80
CA GLN A 144 -14.92 -0.98 5.09
C GLN A 144 -14.76 -0.77 3.59
N ARG A 145 -15.62 0.03 2.95
CA ARG A 145 -15.52 0.35 1.52
C ARG A 145 -14.20 1.04 1.22
N TYR A 146 -13.84 2.07 1.98
CA TYR A 146 -12.62 2.84 1.73
C TYR A 146 -11.36 2.08 2.17
N ALA A 147 -11.41 1.30 3.26
CA ALA A 147 -10.32 0.41 3.66
C ALA A 147 -10.01 -0.62 2.56
N ARG A 148 -11.03 -1.26 1.97
CA ARG A 148 -10.85 -2.20 0.85
C ARG A 148 -10.24 -1.54 -0.39
N ARG A 149 -10.62 -0.29 -0.69
CA ARG A 149 -10.03 0.47 -1.81
C ARG A 149 -8.55 0.78 -1.57
N VAL A 150 -8.17 1.16 -0.35
CA VAL A 150 -6.77 1.37 0.03
C VAL A 150 -5.98 0.07 -0.09
N GLN A 151 -6.54 -1.05 0.40
CA GLN A 151 -5.94 -2.37 0.30
C GLN A 151 -5.71 -2.82 -1.15
N ALA A 152 -6.71 -2.68 -2.02
CA ALA A 152 -6.56 -3.03 -3.43
C ALA A 152 -5.46 -2.20 -4.13
N MET A 153 -5.30 -0.94 -3.74
CA MET A 153 -4.26 -0.04 -4.26
C MET A 153 -2.86 -0.45 -3.82
N THR A 154 -2.71 -0.95 -2.59
CA THR A 154 -1.43 -1.41 -2.07
C THR A 154 -1.06 -2.83 -2.54
N GLU A 155 -2.04 -3.73 -2.62
CA GLU A 155 -1.84 -5.12 -3.06
C GLU A 155 -1.55 -5.25 -4.56
N GLY A 156 -2.28 -4.53 -5.42
CA GLY A 156 -2.04 -4.57 -6.87
C GLY A 156 -0.61 -4.17 -7.25
N ARG A 157 0.04 -3.36 -6.41
CA ARG A 157 1.45 -2.97 -6.57
C ARG A 157 2.44 -4.03 -6.09
N GLN A 158 2.10 -4.84 -5.08
CA GLN A 158 2.98 -5.90 -4.58
C GLN A 158 3.13 -7.03 -5.59
N THR A 159 2.07 -7.34 -6.34
CA THR A 159 2.09 -8.33 -7.43
C THR A 159 2.85 -7.86 -8.67
N ASP A 160 2.85 -6.56 -8.97
CA ASP A 160 3.54 -5.99 -10.15
C ASP A 160 5.04 -5.74 -9.94
N THR A 161 5.51 -5.80 -8.70
CA THR A 161 6.94 -5.86 -8.43
C THR A 161 7.38 -7.32 -8.54
N PRO A 162 8.17 -7.73 -9.54
CA PRO A 162 8.83 -9.02 -9.46
C PRO A 162 9.72 -8.96 -8.22
N THR A 163 9.34 -9.71 -7.20
CA THR A 163 10.18 -10.01 -6.06
C THR A 163 11.36 -10.79 -6.62
N THR A 164 12.37 -10.08 -7.13
CA THR A 164 13.67 -10.64 -7.43
C THR A 164 14.33 -10.90 -6.07
N ILE A 165 13.84 -11.90 -5.36
CA ILE A 165 14.66 -12.65 -4.42
C ILE A 165 15.77 -13.20 -5.31
N SER A 166 16.99 -12.72 -5.10
CA SER A 166 18.19 -13.25 -5.76
C SER A 166 18.15 -14.78 -5.73
N PRO A 167 18.46 -15.48 -6.83
CA PRO A 167 18.54 -16.93 -6.76
C PRO A 167 19.64 -17.28 -5.77
N LEU A 168 19.26 -18.07 -4.77
CA LEU A 168 20.14 -18.77 -3.85
C LEU A 168 21.08 -19.62 -4.72
N SER A 169 22.27 -19.12 -5.06
CA SER A 169 23.28 -19.91 -5.77
C SER A 169 23.92 -20.88 -4.78
N SER A 170 23.27 -22.02 -4.61
CA SER A 170 23.89 -23.25 -4.12
C SER A 170 24.21 -24.12 -5.32
N ALA A 171 25.51 -24.35 -5.55
CA ALA A 171 26.10 -25.62 -5.94
C ALA A 171 27.48 -25.38 -6.56
N SER A 172 28.51 -25.71 -5.80
CA SER A 172 29.85 -25.96 -6.31
C SER A 172 29.82 -27.08 -7.36
N PRO A 173 30.62 -27.04 -8.43
CA PRO A 173 30.70 -28.15 -9.38
C PRO A 173 31.55 -29.29 -8.77
N PRO A 174 31.19 -30.57 -8.95
CA PRO A 174 32.13 -31.64 -8.70
C PRO A 174 33.07 -31.76 -9.91
N SER A 175 34.37 -31.73 -9.61
CA SER A 175 35.43 -32.14 -10.52
C SER A 175 35.33 -33.66 -10.75
N SER A 176 35.27 -34.11 -12.01
CA SER A 176 35.68 -35.47 -12.40
C SER A 176 36.08 -35.52 -13.87
N LEU A 177 37.39 -35.39 -14.04
CA LEU A 177 38.32 -36.10 -14.92
C LEU A 177 37.83 -37.34 -15.71
N PHE A 178 38.38 -37.45 -16.96
CA PHE A 178 38.51 -38.61 -17.86
C PHE A 178 37.21 -39.12 -18.54
N SER A 179 37.08 -39.38 -19.86
CA SER A 179 38.04 -39.76 -20.92
C SER A 179 37.49 -39.38 -22.32
N GLN A 180 38.39 -38.98 -23.22
CA GLN A 180 38.26 -39.17 -24.69
C GLN A 180 38.77 -40.60 -25.04
N PRO A 181 38.52 -41.20 -26.25
CA PRO A 181 38.54 -40.54 -27.56
C PRO A 181 37.65 -41.10 -28.71
N SER A 182 37.64 -40.33 -29.80
CA SER A 182 37.68 -40.74 -31.23
C SER A 182 36.50 -41.49 -31.88
N LEU A 183 35.93 -40.88 -32.93
CA LEU A 183 35.84 -41.45 -34.29
C LEU A 183 35.27 -40.43 -35.30
N GLY A 184 36.13 -39.97 -36.23
CA GLY A 184 35.86 -39.93 -37.68
C GLY A 184 35.04 -38.78 -38.29
N PRO A 185 35.53 -38.11 -39.36
CA PRO A 185 34.87 -36.98 -40.02
C PRO A 185 34.02 -37.41 -41.23
N MET A 186 33.00 -36.62 -41.60
CA MET A 186 32.58 -36.53 -42.99
C MET A 186 32.15 -35.10 -43.33
N GLU A 187 33.06 -34.45 -44.03
CA GLU A 187 32.87 -33.28 -44.87
C GLU A 187 31.96 -33.65 -46.04
N LEU A 188 30.99 -32.80 -46.40
CA LEU A 188 30.62 -32.49 -47.79
C LEU A 188 29.86 -31.15 -47.80
N GLN A 189 30.47 -30.21 -48.53
CA GLN A 189 30.14 -28.80 -48.79
C GLN A 189 29.08 -28.68 -49.93
N PRO A 190 28.88 -27.52 -50.60
CA PRO A 190 28.22 -26.26 -50.23
C PRO A 190 26.99 -25.94 -51.13
N GLY A 191 26.25 -24.86 -50.82
CA GLY A 191 25.26 -24.30 -51.74
C GLY A 191 24.76 -22.91 -51.33
N LEU A 192 25.51 -21.87 -51.68
CA LEU A 192 25.04 -20.48 -51.91
C LEU A 192 24.87 -20.30 -53.43
N PRO A 193 24.35 -19.17 -53.96
CA PRO A 193 23.63 -18.01 -53.39
C PRO A 193 22.25 -17.82 -54.09
N SER A 194 21.34 -16.92 -53.71
CA SER A 194 21.26 -15.56 -54.27
C SER A 194 20.09 -14.74 -53.71
N SER A 195 20.41 -13.50 -53.33
CA SER A 195 19.58 -12.29 -53.07
C SER A 195 18.72 -11.85 -54.29
N PRO A 196 18.02 -10.68 -54.34
CA PRO A 196 17.09 -10.02 -53.40
C PRO A 196 15.84 -9.39 -54.11
N PHE A 197 14.99 -8.71 -53.32
CA PHE A 197 14.05 -7.62 -53.68
C PHE A 197 12.93 -7.88 -54.72
N SER A 198 11.69 -7.77 -54.23
CA SER A 198 10.59 -6.99 -54.82
C SER A 198 9.60 -6.59 -53.73
#